data_AF-A0A7V6A4B6-F1
#
_entry.id   AF-A0A7V6A4B6-F1
#
_cell.length_a   1.000
_cell.length_b   1.000
_cell.length_c   1.000
_cell.angle_alpha   90.00
_cell.angle_beta   90.00
_cell.angle_gamma   90.00
#
_symmetry.space_group_name_H-M   'P 1'
#
loop_
_entity.id
_entity.type
_entity.pdbx_description
1 polymer ?
#
loop_
_entity_poly.entity_id
_entity_poly.type
_entity_poly.pdbx_seq_one_letter_code
_entity_poly.pdbx_strand_id
1 'polypeptide(L)'
;MSRIGKQPIAVPAGVKINLDNTVLTVTGSQGTLSRELPPRVRLELNDKEIRVLPQDGSRLSKAYWGLARTLVANMITGVNTGFTRVMEIVGTGYKVEAKGNALVFSLGYSNPVEFPLPQGIKAEVLDKGTRFSLTGFDKEQLGQLAANIRGIRPPDVYKGKGVRYAGERLRKKMGKAGGR
;
A
#
# COMPACT_ATOMS: atom_id res chain seq x y z
N MET A 1 7.27 17.11 19.61
CA MET A 1 6.47 16.07 20.29
C MET A 1 5.54 15.48 19.24
N SER A 2 5.49 14.15 19.03
CA SER A 2 4.68 13.57 17.95
C SER A 2 3.19 13.63 18.31
N ARG A 3 2.37 14.32 17.48
CA ARG A 3 0.91 14.37 17.66
C ARG A 3 0.27 13.01 17.36
N ILE A 4 0.83 12.26 16.41
CA ILE A 4 0.32 10.96 15.96
C ILE A 4 0.57 9.87 17.00
N GLY A 5 1.74 9.86 17.65
CA GLY A 5 2.07 8.84 18.66
C GLY A 5 1.16 8.89 19.90
N LYS A 6 0.67 10.08 20.27
CA LYS A 6 -0.25 10.28 21.40
C LYS A 6 -1.64 9.70 21.17
N GLN A 7 -2.04 9.52 19.93
CA GLN A 7 -3.40 9.09 19.61
C GLN A 7 -3.53 7.59 19.88
N PRO A 8 -4.49 7.16 20.72
CA PRO A 8 -4.77 5.75 20.90
C PRO A 8 -5.21 5.12 19.57
N ILE A 9 -5.06 3.82 19.48
CA ILE A 9 -5.49 3.02 18.34
C ILE A 9 -6.67 2.18 18.81
N ALA A 10 -7.86 2.45 18.28
CA ALA A 10 -9.04 1.64 18.57
C ALA A 10 -8.89 0.25 17.97
N VAL A 11 -9.24 -0.79 18.73
CA VAL A 11 -9.23 -2.18 18.26
C VAL A 11 -10.67 -2.57 17.87
N PRO A 12 -10.96 -2.79 16.58
CA PRO A 12 -12.27 -3.25 16.14
C PRO A 12 -12.57 -4.65 16.67
N ALA A 13 -13.86 -4.96 16.88
CA ALA A 13 -14.28 -6.29 17.28
C ALA A 13 -13.83 -7.34 16.25
N GLY A 14 -13.27 -8.46 16.73
CA GLY A 14 -12.80 -9.56 15.88
C GLY A 14 -11.31 -9.49 15.49
N VAL A 15 -10.59 -8.43 15.86
CA VAL A 15 -9.12 -8.37 15.71
C VAL A 15 -8.46 -8.90 16.97
N LYS A 16 -7.62 -9.94 16.82
CA LYS A 16 -6.79 -10.49 17.90
C LYS A 16 -5.37 -9.97 17.77
N ILE A 17 -4.79 -9.57 18.89
CA ILE A 17 -3.45 -8.97 18.93
C ILE A 17 -2.65 -9.74 19.97
N ASN A 18 -1.52 -10.29 19.54
CA ASN A 18 -0.55 -10.93 20.42
C ASN A 18 0.78 -10.18 20.35
N LEU A 19 1.40 -9.95 21.50
CA LEU A 19 2.70 -9.30 21.59
C LEU A 19 3.67 -10.25 22.29
N ASP A 20 4.58 -10.84 21.50
CA ASP A 20 5.64 -11.71 21.98
C ASP A 20 6.95 -10.92 21.97
N ASN A 21 7.35 -10.39 23.12
CA ASN A 21 8.51 -9.50 23.28
C ASN A 21 8.44 -8.25 22.38
N THR A 22 9.13 -8.28 21.25
CA THR A 22 9.18 -7.19 20.25
C THR A 22 8.34 -7.50 19.02
N VAL A 23 7.85 -8.73 18.85
CA VAL A 23 7.09 -9.16 17.68
C VAL A 23 5.61 -9.05 17.96
N LEU A 24 4.95 -8.17 17.22
CA LEU A 24 3.51 -7.99 17.24
C LEU A 24 2.88 -8.84 16.15
N THR A 25 1.95 -9.70 16.53
CA THR A 25 1.11 -10.47 15.61
C THR A 25 -0.33 -9.99 15.71
N VAL A 26 -0.91 -9.59 14.57
CA VAL A 26 -2.28 -9.10 14.46
C VAL A 26 -3.04 -10.03 13.53
N THR A 27 -4.14 -10.60 14.02
CA THR A 27 -5.00 -11.52 13.28
C THR A 27 -6.39 -10.91 13.13
N GLY A 28 -6.96 -10.97 11.92
CA GLY A 28 -8.31 -10.49 11.64
C GLY A 28 -8.99 -11.27 10.52
N SER A 29 -10.06 -10.71 9.97
CA SER A 29 -10.90 -11.34 8.94
C SER A 29 -10.18 -11.54 7.61
N GLN A 30 -9.24 -10.65 7.25
CA GLN A 30 -8.51 -10.69 5.98
C GLN A 30 -7.24 -11.55 6.03
N GLY A 31 -6.71 -11.84 7.22
CA GLY A 31 -5.45 -12.59 7.38
C GLY A 31 -4.71 -12.29 8.67
N THR A 32 -3.43 -12.68 8.70
CA THR A 32 -2.52 -12.47 9.83
C THR A 32 -1.30 -11.68 9.38
N LEU A 33 -0.92 -10.66 10.15
CA LEU A 33 0.30 -9.88 9.96
C LEU A 33 1.19 -10.02 11.19
N SER A 34 2.48 -10.26 10.97
CA SER A 34 3.48 -10.28 12.03
C SER A 34 4.58 -9.27 11.72
N ARG A 35 5.01 -8.53 12.73
CA ARG A 35 6.05 -7.50 12.58
C ARG A 35 6.81 -7.27 13.88
N GLU A 36 8.12 -7.09 13.74
CA GLU A 36 8.95 -6.57 14.82
C GLU A 36 8.76 -5.05 15.00
N LEU A 37 8.47 -4.64 16.22
CA LEU A 37 8.29 -3.24 16.58
C LEU A 37 9.64 -2.51 16.66
N PRO A 38 9.68 -1.22 16.29
CA PRO A 38 10.86 -0.40 16.48
C PRO A 38 11.34 -0.42 17.94
N PRO A 39 12.67 -0.41 18.18
CA PRO A 39 13.21 -0.42 19.54
C PRO A 39 12.83 0.86 20.29
N ARG A 40 12.93 0.81 21.62
CA ARG A 40 12.66 1.95 22.54
C ARG A 40 11.20 2.42 22.55
N VAL A 41 10.29 1.50 22.25
CA VAL A 41 8.84 1.72 22.29
C VAL A 41 8.20 0.59 23.09
N ARG A 42 7.20 0.93 23.90
CA ARG A 42 6.36 -0.02 24.64
C ARG A 42 4.93 0.09 24.14
N LEU A 43 4.22 -1.04 24.11
CA LEU A 43 2.79 -1.09 23.83
C LEU A 43 2.05 -1.42 25.11
N GLU A 44 1.03 -0.63 25.41
CA GLU A 44 0.01 -0.95 26.40
C GLU A 44 -1.22 -1.44 25.65
N LEU A 45 -1.53 -2.72 25.83
CA LEU A 45 -2.67 -3.39 25.22
C LEU A 45 -3.84 -3.35 26.21
N ASN A 46 -4.90 -2.61 25.87
CA ASN A 46 -6.20 -2.75 26.53
C ASN A 46 -7.20 -3.35 25.55
N ASP A 47 -8.25 -4.01 26.05
CA ASP A 47 -9.24 -4.72 25.22
C ASP A 47 -9.95 -3.84 24.17
N LYS A 48 -9.95 -2.52 24.35
CA LYS A 48 -10.60 -1.56 23.44
C LYS A 48 -9.62 -0.65 22.69
N GLU A 49 -8.46 -0.38 23.28
CA GLU A 49 -7.51 0.61 22.78
C GLU A 49 -6.07 0.17 23.01
N ILE A 50 -5.21 0.42 22.03
CA ILE A 50 -3.76 0.26 22.17
C ILE A 50 -3.13 1.63 22.31
N ARG A 51 -2.27 1.77 23.31
CA ARG A 51 -1.44 2.95 23.49
C ARG A 51 0.01 2.59 23.23
N VAL A 52 0.65 3.42 22.44
CA VAL A 52 2.09 3.32 22.18
C VAL A 52 2.77 4.33 23.07
N LEU A 53 3.79 3.92 23.83
CA LEU A 53 4.56 4.78 24.71
C LEU A 53 6.04 4.76 24.33
N PRO A 54 6.70 5.92 24.19
CA PRO A 54 8.15 5.94 24.07
C PRO A 54 8.79 5.49 25.38
N GLN A 55 9.92 4.78 25.29
CA GLN A 55 10.64 4.35 26.50
C GLN A 55 11.28 5.53 27.25
N ASP A 56 11.70 6.57 26.52
CA ASP A 56 12.39 7.73 27.08
C ASP A 56 12.17 9.01 26.24
N GLY A 57 12.68 10.13 26.76
CA GLY A 57 12.53 11.46 26.15
C GLY A 57 13.47 11.77 24.98
N SER A 58 14.34 10.84 24.57
CA SER A 58 15.31 11.07 23.49
C SER A 58 14.65 11.33 22.15
N ARG A 59 15.44 11.93 21.23
CA ARG A 59 15.01 12.22 19.87
C ARG A 59 14.63 10.95 19.11
N LEU A 60 15.38 9.86 19.29
CA LEU A 60 15.14 8.57 18.63
C LEU A 60 13.84 7.93 19.10
N SER A 61 13.60 7.87 20.41
CA SER A 61 12.37 7.28 20.96
C SER A 61 11.13 8.06 20.55
N LYS A 62 11.22 9.39 20.44
CA LYS A 62 10.14 10.23 19.88
C LYS A 62 9.88 9.98 18.38
N ALA A 63 10.91 9.66 17.60
CA ALA A 63 10.76 9.33 16.19
C ALA A 63 10.11 7.95 16.01
N TYR A 64 10.59 6.95 16.74
CA TYR A 64 10.03 5.60 16.72
C TYR A 64 8.60 5.53 17.26
N TRP A 65 8.26 6.38 18.22
CA TRP A 65 6.91 6.42 18.78
C TRP A 65 5.81 6.65 17.74
N GLY A 66 6.00 7.65 16.86
CA GLY A 66 5.03 7.94 15.79
C GLY A 66 5.01 6.84 14.72
N LEU A 67 6.18 6.29 14.39
CA LEU A 67 6.32 5.19 13.43
C LEU A 67 5.59 3.95 13.93
N ALA A 68 5.92 3.47 15.14
CA ALA A 68 5.34 2.28 15.75
C ALA A 68 3.81 2.39 15.81
N ARG A 69 3.27 3.52 16.29
CA ARG A 69 1.82 3.77 16.29
C ARG A 69 1.21 3.61 14.90
N THR A 70 1.82 4.20 13.88
CA THR A 70 1.32 4.16 12.51
C THR A 70 1.37 2.73 11.94
N LEU A 71 2.43 1.98 12.23
CA LEU A 71 2.58 0.59 11.80
C LEU A 71 1.50 -0.30 12.41
N VAL A 72 1.31 -0.23 13.74
CA VAL A 72 0.27 -0.99 14.44
C VAL A 72 -1.13 -0.63 13.92
N ALA A 73 -1.42 0.66 13.75
CA ALA A 73 -2.71 1.11 13.22
C ALA A 73 -2.96 0.61 11.80
N ASN A 74 -1.92 0.59 10.94
CA ASN A 74 -2.02 0.04 9.59
C ASN A 74 -2.26 -1.47 9.60
N MET A 75 -1.60 -2.22 10.51
CA MET A 75 -1.83 -3.67 10.64
C MET A 75 -3.27 -3.98 11.03
N ILE A 76 -3.83 -3.28 12.03
CA ILE A 76 -5.22 -3.47 12.49
C ILE A 76 -6.22 -3.12 11.38
N THR A 77 -6.03 -1.97 10.74
CA THR A 77 -6.90 -1.56 9.61
C THR A 77 -6.79 -2.56 8.47
N GLY A 78 -5.58 -3.02 8.17
CA GLY A 78 -5.29 -3.98 7.11
C GLY A 78 -5.98 -5.32 7.29
N VAL A 79 -5.87 -5.93 8.48
CA VAL A 79 -6.52 -7.24 8.72
C VAL A 79 -8.04 -7.15 8.87
N ASN A 80 -8.59 -5.96 9.14
CA ASN A 80 -10.03 -5.74 9.30
C ASN A 80 -10.72 -5.35 7.99
N THR A 81 -10.33 -4.21 7.41
CA THR A 81 -10.95 -3.67 6.19
C THR A 81 -10.13 -3.95 4.93
N GLY A 82 -8.83 -4.16 5.06
CA GLY A 82 -7.91 -4.18 3.94
C GLY A 82 -7.64 -2.78 3.36
N PHE A 83 -6.75 -2.74 2.38
CA PHE A 83 -6.39 -1.55 1.63
C PHE A 83 -6.67 -1.76 0.15
N THR A 84 -7.11 -0.70 -0.52
CA THR A 84 -7.32 -0.70 -1.97
C THR A 84 -6.48 0.39 -2.61
N ARG A 85 -5.81 0.07 -3.72
CA ARG A 85 -5.09 1.01 -4.57
C ARG A 85 -5.63 0.90 -5.99
N VAL A 86 -6.20 1.99 -6.48
CA VAL A 86 -6.70 2.08 -7.85
C VAL A 86 -5.61 2.64 -8.76
N MET A 87 -5.38 1.94 -9.85
CA MET A 87 -4.40 2.26 -10.87
C MET A 87 -5.11 2.51 -12.20
N GLU A 88 -4.53 3.39 -13.02
CA GLU A 88 -5.03 3.71 -14.35
C GLU A 88 -3.93 3.48 -15.38
N ILE A 89 -4.35 3.01 -16.56
CA ILE A 89 -3.52 2.85 -17.72
C ILE A 89 -3.98 3.85 -18.77
N VAL A 90 -3.05 4.71 -19.20
CA VAL A 90 -3.30 5.70 -20.23
C VAL A 90 -2.43 5.39 -21.42
N GLY A 91 -3.05 5.14 -22.57
CA GLY A 91 -2.32 4.93 -23.80
C GLY A 91 -3.19 4.30 -24.86
N THR A 92 -2.94 4.67 -26.10
CA THR A 92 -3.63 4.06 -27.25
C THR A 92 -3.17 2.61 -27.39
N GLY A 93 -4.10 1.66 -27.29
CA GLY A 93 -3.80 0.23 -27.32
C GLY A 93 -3.20 -0.35 -26.03
N TYR A 94 -3.11 0.46 -24.96
CA TYR A 94 -2.62 -0.05 -23.68
C TYR A 94 -3.77 -0.69 -22.89
N LYS A 95 -3.54 -1.89 -22.39
CA LYS A 95 -4.53 -2.62 -21.59
C LYS A 95 -3.86 -3.55 -20.57
N VAL A 96 -4.60 -3.88 -19.52
CA VAL A 96 -4.28 -4.96 -18.60
C VAL A 96 -5.39 -6.02 -18.64
N GLU A 97 -4.99 -7.27 -18.51
CA GLU A 97 -5.89 -8.42 -18.40
C GLU A 97 -5.51 -9.25 -17.17
N ALA A 98 -6.50 -9.77 -16.45
CA ALA A 98 -6.26 -10.70 -15.37
C ALA A 98 -6.19 -12.12 -15.93
N LYS A 99 -5.08 -12.81 -15.68
CA LYS A 99 -4.86 -14.20 -16.09
C LYS A 99 -4.52 -15.04 -14.87
N GLY A 100 -5.50 -15.73 -14.32
CA GLY A 100 -5.34 -16.50 -13.07
C GLY A 100 -4.90 -15.58 -11.93
N ASN A 101 -3.73 -15.86 -11.35
CA ASN A 101 -3.12 -15.05 -10.28
C ASN A 101 -2.05 -14.06 -10.79
N ALA A 102 -2.09 -13.68 -12.06
CA ALA A 102 -1.18 -12.72 -12.66
C ALA A 102 -1.94 -11.64 -13.44
N LEU A 103 -1.31 -10.46 -13.56
CA LEU A 103 -1.76 -9.39 -14.44
C LEU A 103 -0.89 -9.38 -15.69
N VAL A 104 -1.51 -9.42 -16.86
CA VAL A 104 -0.83 -9.34 -18.15
C VAL A 104 -1.01 -7.94 -18.72
N PHE A 105 0.10 -7.23 -18.88
CA PHE A 105 0.13 -5.86 -19.36
C PHE A 105 0.53 -5.79 -20.82
N SER A 106 -0.35 -5.24 -21.65
CA SER A 106 -0.07 -4.88 -23.04
C SER A 106 0.21 -3.37 -23.09
N LEU A 107 1.48 -2.96 -23.01
CA LEU A 107 1.88 -1.54 -22.90
C LEU A 107 2.70 -1.06 -24.12
N GLY A 108 2.53 -1.71 -25.27
CA GLY A 108 3.24 -1.38 -26.50
C GLY A 108 4.71 -1.82 -26.54
N TYR A 109 5.11 -2.75 -25.66
CA TYR A 109 6.33 -3.53 -25.82
C TYR A 109 6.10 -4.65 -26.85
N SER A 110 7.18 -5.23 -27.38
CA SER A 110 7.10 -6.34 -28.34
C SER A 110 6.36 -7.55 -27.79
N ASN A 111 6.55 -7.83 -26.49
CA ASN A 111 5.88 -8.92 -25.77
C ASN A 111 5.03 -8.35 -24.62
N PRO A 112 3.89 -8.99 -24.28
CA PRO A 112 3.15 -8.67 -23.07
C PRO A 112 4.01 -8.90 -21.82
N VAL A 113 3.84 -8.04 -20.81
CA VAL A 113 4.53 -8.16 -19.52
C VAL A 113 3.59 -8.86 -18.55
N GLU A 114 3.93 -10.10 -18.19
CA GLU A 114 3.21 -10.84 -17.16
C GLU A 114 3.77 -10.50 -15.78
N PHE A 115 2.87 -10.20 -14.84
CA PHE A 115 3.23 -9.77 -13.50
C PHE A 115 2.48 -10.62 -12.47
N PRO A 116 3.15 -11.58 -11.81
CA PRO A 116 2.51 -12.45 -10.83
C PRO A 116 2.13 -11.67 -9.56
N LEU A 117 0.92 -11.92 -9.06
CA LEU A 117 0.45 -11.30 -7.82
C LEU A 117 0.99 -12.10 -6.61
N PRO A 118 1.61 -11.43 -5.63
CA PRO A 118 2.05 -12.09 -4.41
C PRO A 118 0.84 -12.54 -3.58
N GLN A 119 1.06 -13.49 -2.68
CA GLN A 119 0.02 -13.98 -1.78
C GLN A 119 -0.59 -12.83 -0.96
N GLY A 120 -1.91 -12.86 -0.79
CA GLY A 120 -2.64 -11.86 -0.01
C GLY A 120 -3.03 -10.60 -0.77
N ILE A 121 -2.65 -10.47 -2.05
CA ILE A 121 -3.08 -9.39 -2.92
C ILE A 121 -4.00 -9.92 -4.02
N LYS A 122 -5.18 -9.31 -4.15
CA LYS A 122 -6.12 -9.55 -5.26
C LYS A 122 -6.08 -8.37 -6.22
N ALA A 123 -6.20 -8.65 -7.50
CA ALA A 123 -6.35 -7.62 -8.51
C ALA A 123 -7.68 -7.78 -9.24
N GLU A 124 -8.36 -6.67 -9.47
CA GLU A 124 -9.59 -6.62 -10.24
C GLU A 124 -9.40 -5.65 -11.41
N VAL A 125 -9.61 -6.14 -12.62
CA VAL A 125 -9.52 -5.33 -13.84
C VAL A 125 -10.88 -4.72 -14.12
N LEU A 126 -10.90 -3.41 -14.31
CA LEU A 126 -12.08 -2.59 -14.54
C LEU A 126 -11.97 -1.88 -15.90
N ASP A 127 -13.05 -1.24 -16.33
CA ASP A 127 -13.07 -0.33 -17.50
C ASP A 127 -12.38 -0.93 -18.75
N LYS A 128 -12.70 -2.19 -19.07
CA LYS A 128 -12.17 -2.96 -20.21
C LYS A 128 -10.63 -2.95 -20.29
N GLY A 129 -9.94 -2.97 -19.14
CA GLY A 129 -8.48 -3.05 -19.06
C GLY A 129 -7.77 -1.69 -19.01
N THR A 130 -8.50 -0.59 -18.86
CA THR A 130 -7.91 0.76 -18.70
C THR A 130 -7.74 1.16 -17.24
N ARG A 131 -8.47 0.52 -16.32
CA ARG A 131 -8.31 0.70 -14.88
C ARG A 131 -8.22 -0.65 -14.18
N PHE A 132 -7.55 -0.69 -13.04
CA PHE A 132 -7.56 -1.88 -12.20
C PHE A 132 -7.38 -1.49 -10.74
N SER A 133 -7.98 -2.26 -9.84
CA SER A 133 -7.82 -2.12 -8.40
C SER A 133 -6.92 -3.23 -7.88
N LEU A 134 -6.05 -2.89 -6.93
CA LEU A 134 -5.24 -3.82 -6.16
C LEU A 134 -5.75 -3.77 -4.72
N THR A 135 -6.17 -4.91 -4.19
CA THR A 135 -6.64 -5.03 -2.81
C THR A 135 -5.75 -5.97 -2.02
N GLY A 136 -5.42 -5.61 -0.78
CA GLY A 136 -4.58 -6.43 0.08
C GLY A 136 -4.60 -5.95 1.52
N PHE A 137 -4.29 -6.84 2.46
CA PHE A 137 -4.29 -6.50 3.89
C PHE A 137 -2.95 -5.88 4.34
N ASP A 138 -1.84 -6.18 3.67
CA ASP A 138 -0.55 -5.53 3.91
C ASP A 138 -0.41 -4.24 3.07
N LYS A 139 -0.37 -3.10 3.74
CA LYS A 139 -0.22 -1.78 3.10
C LYS A 139 1.14 -1.59 2.41
N GLU A 140 2.20 -2.15 2.98
CA GLU A 140 3.57 -1.98 2.48
C GLU A 140 3.76 -2.82 1.23
N GLN A 141 3.36 -4.09 1.30
CA GLN A 141 3.39 -4.98 0.15
C GLN A 141 2.51 -4.46 -0.99
N LEU A 142 1.30 -3.98 -0.70
CA LEU A 142 0.39 -3.38 -1.69
C LEU A 142 1.00 -2.13 -2.34
N GLY A 143 1.64 -1.27 -1.54
CA GLY A 143 2.32 -0.07 -2.03
C GLY A 143 3.51 -0.41 -2.93
N GLN A 144 4.33 -1.39 -2.52
CA GLN A 144 5.47 -1.85 -3.30
C GLN A 144 5.03 -2.48 -4.61
N LEU A 145 3.98 -3.30 -4.58
CA LEU A 145 3.41 -3.91 -5.78
C LEU A 145 2.93 -2.86 -6.78
N ALA A 146 2.16 -1.87 -6.29
CA ALA A 146 1.67 -0.78 -7.13
C ALA A 146 2.81 0.07 -7.71
N ALA A 147 3.87 0.32 -6.92
CA ALA A 147 5.07 1.02 -7.38
C ALA A 147 5.83 0.23 -8.46
N ASN A 148 5.98 -1.09 -8.28
CA ASN A 148 6.61 -1.98 -9.27
C ASN A 148 5.83 -1.98 -10.58
N ILE A 149 4.49 -2.08 -10.52
CA ILE A 149 3.62 -2.05 -11.71
C ILE A 149 3.72 -0.71 -12.43
N ARG A 150 3.72 0.41 -11.69
CA ARG A 150 3.97 1.75 -12.26
C ARG A 150 5.36 1.84 -12.93
N GLY A 151 6.34 1.15 -12.37
CA GLY A 151 7.71 1.08 -12.90
C GLY A 151 7.83 0.40 -14.26
N ILE A 152 6.90 -0.50 -14.63
CA ILE A 152 6.91 -1.19 -15.93
C ILE A 152 6.86 -0.17 -17.08
N ARG A 153 5.96 0.80 -16.98
CA ARG A 153 5.82 1.90 -17.95
C ARG A 153 5.41 3.18 -17.23
N PRO A 154 6.36 3.96 -16.71
CA PRO A 154 6.04 5.19 -15.99
C PRO A 154 5.36 6.20 -16.93
N PRO A 155 4.50 7.10 -16.40
CA PRO A 155 3.82 8.08 -17.23
C PRO A 155 4.80 9.02 -17.90
N ASP A 156 4.66 9.20 -19.22
CA ASP A 156 5.53 10.09 -19.97
C ASP A 156 5.27 11.57 -19.66
N VAL A 157 6.32 12.39 -19.81
CA VAL A 157 6.31 13.81 -19.44
C VAL A 157 5.54 14.69 -20.44
N TYR A 158 5.22 14.20 -21.65
CA TYR A 158 4.52 14.98 -22.67
C TYR A 158 3.04 14.62 -22.76
N LYS A 159 2.72 13.34 -23.00
CA LYS A 159 1.35 12.86 -23.23
C LYS A 159 0.70 12.28 -21.97
N GLY A 160 1.47 11.96 -20.93
CA GLY A 160 1.01 11.26 -19.74
C GLY A 160 0.61 9.80 -20.00
N LYS A 161 1.12 9.18 -21.07
CA LYS A 161 0.90 7.77 -21.41
C LYS A 161 1.76 6.88 -20.51
N GLY A 162 1.17 5.83 -19.98
CA GLY A 162 1.80 4.88 -19.06
C GLY A 162 0.82 4.41 -17.99
N VAL A 163 1.36 3.73 -16.99
CA VAL A 163 0.62 3.29 -15.80
C VAL A 163 0.79 4.34 -14.71
N ARG A 164 -0.30 4.76 -14.07
CA ARG A 164 -0.29 5.79 -13.01
C ARG A 164 -1.24 5.42 -11.88
N TYR A 165 -1.11 6.12 -10.76
CA TYR A 165 -2.14 6.04 -9.72
C TYR A 165 -3.40 6.80 -10.17
N ALA A 166 -4.57 6.32 -9.79
CA ALA A 166 -5.81 7.04 -10.03
C ALA A 166 -5.76 8.43 -9.37
N GLY A 167 -6.05 9.48 -10.15
CA GLY A 167 -5.97 10.87 -9.68
C GLY A 167 -4.56 11.46 -9.55
N GLU A 168 -3.50 10.75 -9.99
CA GLU A 168 -2.13 11.29 -9.98
C GLU A 168 -2.02 12.54 -10.89
N ARG A 169 -1.64 13.69 -10.29
CA ARG A 169 -1.42 14.93 -11.06
C ARG A 169 -0.05 14.90 -11.73
N LEU A 170 -0.05 14.67 -13.04
CA LEU A 170 1.16 14.66 -13.85
C LEU A 170 1.52 16.05 -14.36
N ARG A 171 2.80 16.45 -14.22
CA ARG A 171 3.32 17.67 -14.83
C ARG A 171 3.67 17.39 -16.28
N LYS A 172 2.95 18.02 -17.21
CA LYS A 172 3.23 17.93 -18.64
C LYS A 172 4.22 19.01 -19.06
N LYS A 173 5.21 18.63 -19.86
CA LYS A 173 6.02 19.57 -20.64
C LYS A 173 5.37 19.76 -22.01
N MET A 174 5.50 20.96 -22.55
CA MET A 174 5.07 21.22 -23.92
C MET A 174 5.93 20.40 -24.89
N GLY A 175 5.26 19.66 -25.76
CA GLY A 175 5.91 19.07 -26.92
C GLY A 175 6.25 20.17 -27.94
N LYS A 176 7.16 19.87 -28.87
CA LYS A 176 7.27 20.69 -30.07
C LYS A 176 5.93 20.66 -30.79
N ALA A 177 5.43 21.81 -31.22
CA ALA A 177 4.32 21.88 -32.15
C ALA A 177 4.82 21.28 -33.48
N GLY A 178 4.63 19.96 -33.65
CA GLY A 178 4.70 19.36 -34.98
C GLY A 178 3.54 19.93 -35.76
N GLY A 179 3.83 20.79 -36.73
CA GLY A 179 2.83 21.51 -37.49
C GLY A 179 1.80 20.56 -38.11
N ARG A 180 0.54 20.78 -37.74
CA ARG A 180 -0.59 21.09 -38.63
C ARG A 180 -1.73 21.61 -37.77
#